data_AF-A0A2M9LLS3-F1
#
_entry.id   AF-A0A2M9LLS3-F1
#
_cell.length_a   1.000
_cell.length_b   1.000
_cell.length_c   1.000
_cell.angle_alpha   90.00
_cell.angle_beta   90.00
_cell.angle_gamma   90.00
#
_symmetry.space_group_name_H-M   'P 1'
#
loop_
_entity.id
_entity.type
_entity.pdbx_description
1 polymer ?
#
loop_
_entity_poly.entity_id
_entity_poly.type
_entity_poly.pdbx_seq_one_letter_code
_entity_poly.pdbx_strand_id
1 'polypeptide(L)'
;MRRHGLTPQRPARRSYRQQPEAVRAWSEEEYPAIVVRAKREQAELVRADRCGLRPRPTRRPVLGADRADPLVRVIGHRFQGNVMPAVASRGALWFTVFPGKFTAEVMCSFLECLARQDNHKPT
;
A
#
# COMPACT_ATOMS: atom_id res chain seq x y z
N MET A 1 31.59 12.56 -11.29
CA MET A 1 30.21 12.24 -11.73
C MET A 1 29.39 13.49 -12.09
N ARG A 2 29.10 14.42 -11.15
CA ARG A 2 28.36 15.66 -11.48
C ARG A 2 29.06 16.57 -12.50
N ARG A 3 30.40 16.62 -12.47
CA ARG A 3 31.25 17.32 -13.44
C ARG A 3 31.06 16.84 -14.89
N HIS A 4 30.55 15.63 -15.09
CA HIS A 4 30.32 15.04 -16.42
C HIS A 4 28.81 15.06 -16.81
N GLY A 5 27.98 15.85 -16.13
CA GLY A 5 26.54 15.93 -16.39
C GLY A 5 25.72 14.71 -15.97
N LEU A 6 26.35 13.72 -15.31
CA LEU A 6 25.68 12.48 -14.91
C LEU A 6 24.95 12.67 -13.57
N THR A 7 23.63 12.49 -13.61
CA THR A 7 22.74 12.50 -12.43
C THR A 7 22.30 11.07 -12.10
N PRO A 8 22.34 10.64 -10.83
CA PRO A 8 21.82 9.35 -10.42
C PRO A 8 20.35 9.21 -10.83
N GLN A 9 20.05 8.26 -11.71
CA GLN A 9 18.68 7.94 -12.10
C GLN A 9 18.22 6.70 -11.33
N ARG A 10 17.00 6.74 -10.81
CA ARG A 10 16.35 5.54 -10.27
C ARG A 10 15.63 4.86 -11.42
N PRO A 11 16.10 3.69 -11.91
CA PRO A 11 15.43 3.01 -13.00
C PRO A 11 14.01 2.63 -12.58
N ALA A 12 13.05 2.88 -13.49
CA ALA A 12 11.69 2.39 -13.31
C ALA A 12 11.71 0.85 -13.34
N ARG A 13 11.03 0.23 -12.37
CA ARG A 13 10.84 -1.23 -12.37
C ARG A 13 9.52 -1.53 -13.07
N ARG A 14 9.56 -2.35 -14.11
CA ARG A 14 8.38 -2.88 -14.79
C ARG A 14 8.39 -4.40 -14.71
N SER A 15 7.22 -5.00 -14.55
CA SER A 15 7.08 -6.45 -14.63
C SER A 15 7.27 -6.89 -16.08
N TYR A 16 8.04 -7.95 -16.33
CA TYR A 16 8.17 -8.53 -17.67
C TYR A 16 6.84 -9.08 -18.22
N ARG A 17 5.88 -9.39 -17.33
CA ARG A 17 4.52 -9.82 -17.69
C ARG A 17 3.53 -8.67 -17.83
N GLN A 18 3.97 -7.42 -17.66
CA GLN A 18 3.09 -6.27 -17.81
C GLN A 18 2.54 -6.24 -19.24
N GLN A 19 1.23 -6.12 -19.38
CA GLN A 19 0.55 -5.95 -20.66
C GLN A 19 0.30 -4.46 -20.88
N PRO A 20 1.10 -3.76 -21.71
CA PRO A 20 1.04 -2.31 -21.82
C PRO A 20 -0.29 -1.83 -22.41
N GLU A 21 -0.85 -2.59 -23.35
CA GLU A 21 -2.15 -2.31 -23.96
C GLU A 21 -3.28 -2.39 -22.94
N ALA A 22 -3.32 -3.43 -22.11
CA ALA A 22 -4.30 -3.55 -21.03
C ALA A 22 -4.18 -2.42 -19.99
N VAL A 23 -2.95 -2.02 -19.65
CA VAL A 23 -2.71 -0.87 -18.76
C VAL A 23 -3.22 0.42 -19.40
N ARG A 24 -3.03 0.58 -20.71
CA ARG A 24 -3.48 1.76 -21.46
C ARG A 24 -5.00 1.80 -21.54
N ALA A 25 -5.65 0.72 -21.95
CA ALA A 25 -7.11 0.60 -22.01
C ALA A 25 -7.75 0.88 -20.64
N TRP A 26 -7.22 0.28 -19.56
CA TRP A 26 -7.72 0.55 -18.22
C TRP A 26 -7.59 2.04 -17.84
N SER A 27 -6.45 2.65 -18.17
CA SER A 27 -6.15 4.05 -17.81
C SER A 27 -6.94 5.07 -18.62
N GLU A 28 -7.12 4.83 -19.93
CA GLU A 28 -7.73 5.76 -20.88
C GLU A 28 -9.25 5.58 -20.97
N GLU A 29 -9.77 4.38 -20.71
CA GLU A 29 -11.17 4.04 -20.98
C GLU A 29 -11.90 3.59 -19.70
N GLU A 30 -11.47 2.49 -19.08
CA GLU A 30 -12.24 1.84 -18.01
C GLU A 30 -12.30 2.69 -16.73
N TYR A 31 -11.15 3.17 -16.26
CA TYR A 31 -11.08 3.94 -15.04
C TYR A 31 -11.82 5.29 -15.14
N PRO A 32 -11.68 6.08 -16.23
CA PRO A 32 -12.51 7.26 -16.44
C PRO A 32 -14.02 6.95 -16.47
N ALA A 33 -14.43 5.84 -17.09
CA ALA A 33 -15.83 5.43 -17.10
C ALA A 33 -16.36 5.12 -15.69
N ILE A 34 -15.56 4.45 -14.85
CA ILE A 34 -15.88 4.20 -13.44
C ILE A 34 -16.04 5.53 -12.67
N VAL A 35 -15.16 6.50 -12.91
CA VAL A 35 -15.24 7.82 -12.26
C VAL A 35 -16.51 8.58 -12.67
N VAL A 36 -16.87 8.55 -13.95
CA VAL A 36 -18.11 9.18 -14.44
C VAL A 36 -19.33 8.52 -13.81
N ARG A 37 -19.35 7.18 -13.75
CA ARG A 37 -20.42 6.42 -13.10
C ARG A 37 -20.55 6.77 -11.61
N ALA A 38 -19.44 6.76 -10.87
CA ALA A 38 -19.44 7.12 -9.45
C ALA A 38 -19.99 8.54 -9.20
N LYS A 39 -19.65 9.51 -10.07
CA LYS A 39 -20.21 10.87 -9.99
C LYS A 39 -21.73 10.89 -10.24
N ARG A 40 -22.22 10.14 -11.23
CA ARG A 40 -23.65 10.03 -11.53
C ARG A 40 -24.44 9.41 -10.38
N GLU A 41 -23.86 8.39 -9.75
CA GLU A 41 -24.47 7.67 -8.62
C GLU A 41 -24.25 8.37 -7.26
N GLN A 42 -23.55 9.52 -7.26
CA GLN A 42 -23.10 10.21 -6.03
C GLN A 42 -22.35 9.29 -5.05
N ALA A 43 -21.68 8.25 -5.59
CA ALA A 43 -20.98 7.24 -4.83
C ALA A 43 -19.53 7.63 -4.55
N GLU A 44 -19.00 7.18 -3.42
CA GLU A 44 -17.59 7.34 -3.10
C GLU A 44 -16.74 6.25 -3.78
N LEU A 45 -15.69 6.67 -4.49
CA LEU A 45 -14.76 5.74 -5.11
C LEU A 45 -13.65 5.37 -4.13
N VAL A 46 -13.66 4.11 -3.70
CA VAL A 46 -12.71 3.52 -2.76
C VAL A 46 -11.81 2.52 -3.48
N ARG A 47 -10.50 2.59 -3.22
CA ARG A 47 -9.51 1.60 -3.71
C ARG A 47 -9.05 0.76 -2.54
N ALA A 48 -9.14 -0.56 -2.67
CA ALA A 48 -8.69 -1.50 -1.65
C ALA A 48 -7.57 -2.41 -2.19
N ASP A 49 -6.68 -2.83 -1.30
CA ASP A 49 -5.61 -3.79 -1.60
C ASP A 49 -5.32 -4.66 -0.37
N ARG A 50 -4.46 -5.67 -0.53
CA ARG A 50 -3.88 -6.46 0.57
C ARG A 50 -2.37 -6.26 0.60
N CYS A 51 -1.85 -5.82 1.74
CA CYS A 51 -0.41 -5.71 1.97
C CYS A 51 0.07 -6.58 3.14
N GLY A 52 1.29 -7.09 3.03
CA GLY A 52 1.95 -7.80 4.11
C GLY A 52 2.62 -6.82 5.07
N LEU A 53 2.41 -7.01 6.37
CA LEU A 53 2.99 -6.21 7.43
C LEU A 53 4.08 -7.00 8.15
N ARG A 54 5.33 -6.52 8.04
CA ARG A 54 6.48 -7.07 8.76
C ARG A 54 7.41 -5.95 9.21
N PRO A 55 7.74 -5.85 10.51
CA PRO A 55 8.75 -4.92 10.98
C PRO A 55 10.10 -5.21 10.32
N ARG A 56 10.61 -4.23 9.57
CA ARG A 56 11.98 -4.23 9.02
C ARG A 56 12.71 -3.00 9.56
N PRO A 57 13.46 -3.15 10.67
CA PRO A 57 14.27 -2.03 11.15
C PRO A 57 15.31 -1.66 10.10
N THR A 58 15.33 -0.40 9.70
CA THR A 58 16.40 0.17 8.89
C THR A 58 17.64 0.28 9.76
N ARG A 59 18.62 -0.59 9.53
CA ARG A 59 19.91 -0.50 10.21
C ARG A 59 20.69 0.67 9.59
N ARG A 60 20.91 1.72 10.37
CA ARG A 60 21.87 2.76 10.01
C ARG A 60 23.25 2.35 10.52
N PRO A 61 24.33 2.67 9.79
CA PRO A 61 25.67 2.59 10.34
C PRO A 61 25.75 3.48 11.60
N VAL A 62 26.27 2.92 12.70
CA VAL A 62 26.65 3.72 13.86
C VAL A 62 28.06 4.22 13.60
N LEU A 63 28.24 5.54 13.59
CA LEU A 63 29.56 6.16 13.51
C LEU A 63 30.01 6.46 14.95
N GLY A 64 31.12 5.84 15.36
CA GLY A 64 31.76 6.08 16.66
C GLY A 64 33.20 6.56 16.46
N ALA A 65 33.69 7.37 17.38
CA ALA A 65 35.07 7.86 17.37
C ALA A 65 36.09 6.72 17.65
N ASP A 66 35.68 5.71 18.42
CA ASP A 66 36.53 4.60 18.85
C ASP A 66 36.10 3.26 18.22
N ARG A 67 37.02 2.29 18.18
CA ARG A 67 36.79 0.89 17.78
C ARG A 67 35.99 0.10 18.83
N ALA A 68 34.93 0.68 19.39
CA ALA A 68 34.00 -0.05 20.25
C ALA A 68 32.97 -0.76 19.36
N ASP A 69 32.78 -2.07 19.55
CA ASP A 69 31.78 -2.83 18.80
C ASP A 69 30.36 -2.45 19.27
N PRO A 70 29.53 -1.81 18.43
CA PRO A 70 28.20 -1.42 18.83
C PRO A 70 27.28 -2.66 18.82
N LEU A 71 26.85 -3.09 20.01
CA LEU A 71 25.89 -4.18 20.17
C LEU A 71 24.45 -3.67 20.03
N VAL A 72 23.76 -4.08 18.96
CA VAL A 72 22.33 -3.83 18.76
C VAL A 72 21.54 -5.07 19.12
N ARG A 73 20.78 -5.02 20.23
CA ARG A 73 19.84 -6.08 20.62
C ARG A 73 18.62 -6.04 19.70
N VAL A 74 18.27 -7.19 19.13
CA VAL A 74 17.08 -7.35 18.28
C VAL A 74 16.17 -8.44 18.84
N ILE A 75 14.87 -8.24 18.72
CA ILE A 75 13.88 -9.26 19.07
C ILE A 75 13.95 -10.38 18.02
N GLY A 76 14.18 -11.62 18.46
CA GLY A 76 14.31 -12.79 17.59
C GLY A 76 13.00 -13.18 16.89
N HIS A 77 11.86 -13.00 17.57
CA HIS A 77 10.53 -13.22 17.01
C HIS A 77 9.95 -11.92 16.45
N ARG A 78 9.78 -11.84 15.13
CA ARG A 78 9.19 -10.66 14.48
C ARG A 78 7.72 -10.92 14.20
N PHE A 79 6.87 -9.97 14.58
CA PHE A 79 5.47 -9.94 14.17
C PHE A 79 5.37 -10.00 12.64
N GLN A 80 4.45 -10.84 12.15
CA GLN A 80 4.07 -10.91 10.74
C GLN A 80 2.55 -10.93 10.71
N GLY A 81 1.96 -10.05 9.91
CA GLY A 81 0.53 -9.97 9.70
C GLY A 81 0.22 -9.49 8.30
N ASN A 82 -1.07 -9.43 7.97
CA ASN A 82 -1.55 -8.81 6.75
C ASN A 82 -2.49 -7.65 7.10
N VAL A 83 -2.61 -6.72 6.17
CA VAL A 83 -3.52 -5.58 6.28
C VAL A 83 -4.32 -5.50 4.99
N MET A 84 -5.62 -5.28 5.13
CA MET A 84 -6.52 -4.86 4.05
C MET A 84 -6.78 -3.35 4.19
N PRO A 85 -6.04 -2.47 3.51
CA PRO A 85 -6.40 -1.05 3.40
C PRO A 85 -7.49 -0.79 2.34
N ALA A 86 -8.31 0.22 2.59
CA ALA A 86 -9.19 0.88 1.64
C ALA A 86 -9.04 2.40 1.75
N VAL A 87 -8.79 3.08 0.64
CA VAL A 87 -8.62 4.53 0.57
C VAL A 87 -9.65 5.13 -0.37
N ALA A 88 -10.46 6.03 0.17
CA ALA A 88 -11.37 6.84 -0.61
C ALA A 88 -10.64 7.94 -1.38
N SER A 89 -11.21 8.32 -2.52
CA SER A 89 -10.68 9.45 -3.30
C SER A 89 -10.74 10.80 -2.57
N ARG A 90 -11.54 10.92 -1.50
CA ARG A 90 -11.63 12.11 -0.63
C ARG A 90 -10.72 12.07 0.60
N GLY A 91 -9.92 11.01 0.76
CA GLY A 91 -8.92 10.91 1.82
C GLY A 91 -9.33 10.08 3.04
N ALA A 92 -10.56 9.55 3.09
CA ALA A 92 -10.93 8.57 4.11
C ALA A 92 -10.09 7.28 3.94
N LEU A 93 -9.69 6.69 5.06
CA LEU A 93 -8.87 5.48 5.13
C LEU A 93 -9.49 4.53 6.13
N TRP A 94 -9.73 3.31 5.67
CA TRP A 94 -10.13 2.18 6.51
C TRP A 94 -9.10 1.07 6.36
N PHE A 95 -8.83 0.37 7.44
CA PHE A 95 -7.96 -0.79 7.38
C PHE A 95 -8.35 -1.85 8.39
N THR A 96 -8.19 -3.11 8.01
CA THR A 96 -8.28 -4.24 8.92
C THR A 96 -6.96 -4.97 8.95
N VAL A 97 -6.42 -5.18 10.15
CA VAL A 97 -5.24 -6.03 10.36
C VAL A 97 -5.75 -7.44 10.67
N PHE A 98 -5.24 -8.44 9.95
CA PHE A 98 -5.64 -9.82 10.15
C PHE A 98 -4.42 -10.76 10.15
N PRO A 99 -4.42 -11.79 11.01
CA PRO A 99 -3.43 -12.85 10.96
C PRO A 99 -3.76 -13.85 9.84
N GLY A 100 -2.76 -14.62 9.39
CA GLY A 100 -3.00 -15.75 8.49
C GLY A 100 -3.13 -15.38 7.01
N LYS A 101 -3.79 -16.24 6.23
CA LYS A 101 -3.92 -16.10 4.77
C LYS A 101 -5.10 -15.21 4.42
N PHE A 102 -5.02 -14.56 3.27
CA PHE A 102 -6.17 -13.86 2.69
C PHE A 102 -7.14 -14.88 2.09
N THR A 103 -8.38 -14.84 2.54
CA THR A 103 -9.48 -15.71 2.08
C THR A 103 -10.69 -14.87 1.68
N ALA A 104 -11.66 -15.49 1.00
CA ALA A 104 -12.93 -14.83 0.70
C ALA A 104 -13.66 -14.37 1.98
N GLU A 105 -13.61 -15.16 3.06
CA GLU A 105 -14.20 -14.80 4.36
C GLU A 105 -13.59 -13.51 4.93
N VAL A 106 -12.26 -13.38 4.86
CA VAL A 106 -11.56 -12.14 5.29
C VAL A 106 -12.00 -10.95 4.43
N MET A 107 -12.17 -11.14 3.12
CA MET A 107 -12.66 -10.09 2.22
C MET A 107 -14.10 -9.68 2.56
N CYS A 108 -15.01 -10.64 2.75
CA CYS A 108 -16.40 -10.36 3.11
C CYS A 108 -16.47 -9.62 4.46
N SER A 109 -15.74 -10.10 5.48
CA SER A 109 -15.67 -9.43 6.78
C SER A 109 -15.14 -8.00 6.67
N PHE A 110 -14.13 -7.78 5.83
CA PHE A 110 -13.60 -6.44 5.55
C PHE A 110 -14.65 -5.52 4.90
N LEU A 111 -15.37 -6.00 3.89
CA LEU A 111 -16.42 -5.23 3.21
C LEU A 111 -17.60 -4.92 4.14
N GLU A 112 -17.98 -5.85 5.01
CA GLU A 112 -19.00 -5.61 6.04
C GLU A 112 -18.56 -4.51 7.03
N CYS A 113 -17.32 -4.57 7.51
CA CYS A 113 -16.75 -3.53 8.37
C CYS A 113 -16.73 -2.18 7.66
N LEU A 114 -16.30 -2.14 6.39
CA LEU A 114 -16.26 -0.92 5.58
C LEU A 114 -17.66 -0.32 5.43
N ALA A 115 -18.66 -1.14 5.08
CA ALA A 115 -20.05 -0.69 4.93
C ALA A 115 -20.64 -0.16 6.26
N ARG A 116 -20.28 -0.76 7.40
CA ARG A 116 -20.70 -0.25 8.72
C ARG A 116 -20.06 1.09 9.07
N GLN A 117 -18.79 1.29 8.70
CA GLN A 117 -18.06 2.53 9.00
C GLN A 117 -18.47 3.70 8.10
N ASP A 118 -18.81 3.46 6.84
CA ASP A 118 -19.34 4.49 5.94
C ASP A 118 -20.70 5.05 6.44
N ASN A 119 -21.53 4.19 7.03
CA ASN A 119 -22.79 4.61 7.66
C ASN A 119 -22.59 5.45 8.94
N HIS A 120 -21.37 5.52 9.48
CA HIS A 120 -21.05 6.29 10.67
C HIS A 120 -20.37 7.61 10.25
N LYS A 121 -21.17 8.67 10.06
CA LYS A 121 -20.63 10.04 9.92
C LYS A 121 -20.02 10.45 11.27
N PRO A 122 -18.71 10.75 11.36
CA PRO A 122 -18.16 11.31 12.58
C PRO A 122 -18.84 12.66 12.84
N THR A 123 -19.39 12.81 14.04
CA THR A 123 -19.94 14.07 14.58
C THR A 123 -18.88 15.15 14.66
#